data_AF-A0AA85GJF0-F1
#
_entry.id   AF-A0AA85GJF0-F1
#
_cell.length_a   1.000
_cell.length_b   1.000
_cell.length_c   1.000
_cell.angle_alpha   90.00
_cell.angle_beta   90.00
_cell.angle_gamma   90.00
#
_symmetry.space_group_name_H-M   'P 1'
#
loop_
_entity.id
_entity.type
_entity.pdbx_description
1 polymer ?
#
loop_
_entity_poly.entity_id
_entity_poly.type
_entity_poly.pdbx_seq_one_letter_code
_entity_poly.pdbx_strand_id
1 'polypeptide(L)'
;MGRDKSQLVGPNGETYYPILKFDLYNDPKKDAEELYEAMKGWNELSNETSGHFRKLLKMLLTDLYEVDARALYKAMKGARTDEETIIEVLCTATNTEIKYIKSAYLSVNTCLNRPKAYSDLLVKAMKGIGTDDCTLMRIIVTRCELDLGSICIEFQKSQDSSLEDWIRNEASGDYQ
;
A
#
# COMPACT_ATOMS: atom_id res chain seq x y z
N MET A 1 20.33 4.58 4.19
CA MET A 1 21.27 3.48 4.52
C MET A 1 20.58 2.17 4.22
N GLY A 2 20.69 1.69 2.96
CA GLY A 2 20.26 0.35 2.58
C GLY A 2 21.33 -0.67 2.97
N ARG A 3 20.94 -1.91 3.24
CA ARG A 3 21.88 -3.00 3.54
C ARG A 3 22.93 -3.09 2.42
N ASP A 4 24.22 -3.13 2.78
CA ASP A 4 25.24 -3.62 1.86
C ASP A 4 24.91 -5.09 1.59
N LYS A 5 24.40 -5.37 0.39
CA LYS A 5 23.95 -6.70 -0.02
C LYS A 5 25.11 -7.51 -0.62
N SER A 6 26.37 -7.10 -0.50
CA SER A 6 27.48 -7.85 -1.09
C SER A 6 27.63 -9.25 -0.46
N GLN A 7 27.43 -9.37 0.86
CA GLN A 7 27.46 -10.63 1.63
C GLN A 7 26.54 -10.53 2.86
N LEU A 8 25.77 -11.58 3.15
CA LEU A 8 24.98 -11.69 4.39
C LEU A 8 25.54 -12.84 5.22
N VAL A 9 25.76 -12.62 6.52
CA VAL A 9 26.22 -13.67 7.44
C VAL A 9 25.03 -14.18 8.24
N GLY A 10 24.82 -15.49 8.21
CA GLY A 10 23.77 -16.18 8.93
C GLY A 10 24.12 -16.41 10.41
N PRO A 11 23.13 -16.85 11.20
CA PRO A 11 23.28 -17.03 12.64
C PRO A 11 24.30 -18.10 13.04
N ASN A 12 24.67 -19.02 12.15
CA ASN A 12 25.69 -20.05 12.41
C ASN A 12 27.03 -19.74 11.72
N GLY A 13 27.23 -18.50 11.23
CA GLY A 13 28.45 -18.07 10.54
C GLY A 13 28.50 -18.45 9.06
N GLU A 14 27.41 -18.96 8.48
CA GLU A 14 27.31 -19.21 7.05
C GLU A 14 27.21 -17.91 6.24
N THR A 15 27.80 -17.87 5.04
CA THR A 15 27.75 -16.70 4.15
C THR A 15 26.75 -16.92 3.03
N TYR A 16 25.79 -16.02 2.89
CA TYR A 16 24.85 -15.97 1.78
C TYR A 16 25.30 -14.93 0.74
N TYR A 17 25.32 -15.36 -0.51
CA TYR A 17 25.65 -14.53 -1.67
C TYR A 17 24.39 -14.28 -2.49
N PRO A 18 23.88 -13.04 -2.55
CA PRO A 18 22.72 -12.75 -3.38
C PRO A 18 23.05 -12.89 -4.87
N ILE A 19 22.06 -13.38 -5.61
CA ILE A 19 22.16 -13.63 -7.05
C ILE A 19 22.26 -12.31 -7.82
N LEU A 20 21.41 -11.33 -7.47
CA LEU A 20 21.45 -9.98 -8.02
C LEU A 20 22.41 -9.12 -7.21
N LYS A 21 23.49 -8.68 -7.87
CA LYS A 21 24.50 -7.80 -7.30
C LYS A 21 24.25 -6.38 -7.78
N PHE A 22 24.63 -5.40 -6.97
CA PHE A 22 24.61 -4.02 -7.41
C PHE A 22 25.64 -3.85 -8.53
N ASP A 23 25.19 -3.45 -9.71
CA ASP A 23 26.09 -3.10 -10.80
C ASP A 23 26.54 -1.65 -10.62
N LEU A 24 27.79 -1.49 -10.19
CA LEU A 24 28.43 -0.19 -9.97
C LEU A 24 28.60 0.61 -11.27
N TYR A 25 28.49 -0.05 -12.43
CA TYR A 25 28.59 0.56 -13.75
C TYR A 25 27.22 0.72 -14.42
N ASN A 26 26.13 0.50 -13.70
CA ASN A 26 24.81 0.66 -14.28
C ASN A 26 24.58 2.11 -14.75
N ASP A 27 24.05 2.27 -15.96
CA ASP A 27 23.52 3.52 -16.47
C ASP A 27 21.99 3.40 -16.58
N PRO A 28 21.24 3.88 -15.58
CA PRO A 28 19.78 3.76 -15.57
C PRO A 28 19.10 4.43 -16.77
N LYS A 29 19.75 5.43 -17.40
CA LYS A 29 19.18 6.07 -18.59
C LYS A 29 19.30 5.15 -19.79
N LYS A 30 20.46 4.51 -19.95
CA LYS A 30 20.68 3.54 -21.01
C LYS A 30 19.75 2.34 -20.86
N ASP A 31 19.59 1.80 -19.65
CA ASP A 31 18.61 0.74 -19.37
C ASP A 31 17.18 1.15 -19.77
N ALA A 32 16.78 2.39 -19.43
CA ALA A 32 15.46 2.90 -19.79
C ALA A 32 15.28 3.06 -21.31
N GLU A 33 16.32 3.52 -22.02
CA GLU A 33 16.31 3.62 -23.49
C GLU A 33 16.24 2.24 -24.15
N GLU A 34 17.05 1.28 -23.71
CA GLU A 34 17.02 -0.10 -24.21
C GLU A 34 15.65 -0.75 -23.99
N LEU A 35 15.06 -0.55 -22.80
CA LEU A 35 13.69 -0.99 -22.50
C LEU A 35 12.66 -0.32 -23.41
N TYR A 36 12.77 0.98 -23.65
CA TYR A 36 11.85 1.70 -24.54
C TYR A 36 11.95 1.21 -25.99
N GLU A 37 13.15 1.00 -26.51
CA GLU A 37 13.37 0.45 -27.85
C GLU A 37 12.84 -0.98 -27.97
N ALA A 38 13.09 -1.84 -26.97
CA ALA A 38 12.51 -3.19 -26.92
C ALA A 38 10.97 -3.16 -26.89
N MET A 39 10.39 -2.11 -26.31
CA MET A 39 8.95 -1.90 -26.24
C MET A 39 8.34 -1.23 -27.49
N LYS A 40 9.11 -0.73 -28.48
CA LYS A 40 8.53 -0.13 -29.70
C LYS A 40 7.66 -1.11 -30.52
N GLY A 41 7.87 -2.42 -30.36
CA GLY A 41 6.99 -3.49 -30.85
C GLY A 41 5.82 -3.82 -29.92
N TRP A 42 5.38 -2.91 -29.04
CA TRP A 42 4.46 -3.16 -27.91
C TRP A 42 3.21 -3.98 -28.24
N ASN A 43 2.67 -3.87 -29.45
CA ASN A 43 1.53 -4.68 -29.87
C ASN A 43 1.83 -6.19 -29.87
N GLU A 44 3.04 -6.60 -30.24
CA GLU A 44 3.50 -8.00 -30.18
C GLU A 44 3.81 -8.39 -28.73
N LEU A 45 4.51 -7.52 -27.99
CA LEU A 45 4.87 -7.77 -26.59
C LEU A 45 3.65 -7.83 -25.66
N SER A 46 2.56 -7.09 -25.92
CA SER A 46 1.34 -7.16 -25.11
C SER A 46 0.53 -8.44 -25.35
N ASN A 47 0.65 -9.01 -26.57
CA ASN A 47 0.11 -10.31 -26.91
C ASN A 47 0.96 -11.44 -26.30
N GLU A 48 2.28 -11.26 -26.21
CA GLU A 48 3.20 -12.23 -25.59
C GLU A 48 3.26 -12.15 -24.06
N THR A 49 3.03 -10.96 -23.49
CA THR A 49 2.97 -10.74 -22.04
C THR A 49 1.54 -10.90 -21.53
N SER A 50 1.12 -12.15 -21.38
CA SER A 50 -0.14 -12.49 -20.74
C SER A 50 0.07 -13.26 -19.43
N GLY A 51 -1.01 -13.49 -18.70
CA GLY A 51 -1.01 -14.32 -17.49
C GLY A 51 0.06 -13.97 -16.45
N HIS A 52 0.80 -14.99 -16.01
CA HIS A 52 1.80 -14.89 -14.95
C HIS A 52 3.03 -14.07 -15.35
N PHE A 53 3.45 -14.12 -16.62
CA PHE A 53 4.64 -13.40 -17.06
C PHE A 53 4.46 -11.88 -16.95
N ARG A 54 3.30 -11.36 -17.39
CA ARG A 54 2.97 -9.94 -17.21
C ARG A 54 2.86 -9.54 -15.74
N LYS A 55 2.36 -10.43 -14.88
CA LYS A 55 2.30 -10.18 -13.44
C LYS A 55 3.71 -10.05 -12.84
N LEU A 56 4.62 -10.94 -13.24
CA LEU A 56 6.02 -10.91 -12.83
C LEU A 56 6.71 -9.62 -13.28
N LEU A 57 6.58 -9.23 -14.55
CA LEU A 57 7.17 -7.98 -15.05
C LEU A 57 6.69 -6.75 -14.28
N LYS A 58 5.39 -6.68 -13.98
CA LYS A 58 4.85 -5.60 -13.13
C LYS A 58 5.46 -5.60 -11.74
N MET A 59 5.63 -6.76 -11.11
CA MET A 59 6.25 -6.86 -9.79
C MET A 59 7.72 -6.41 -9.82
N LEU A 60 8.47 -6.75 -10.87
CA LEU A 60 9.87 -6.33 -11.04
C LEU A 60 10.03 -4.82 -11.25
N LEU A 61 9.04 -4.16 -11.84
CA LEU A 61 9.04 -2.72 -12.12
C LEU A 61 8.36 -1.88 -11.02
N THR A 62 7.87 -2.52 -9.96
CA THR A 62 7.20 -1.83 -8.83
C THR A 62 8.15 -1.77 -7.64
N ASP A 63 8.11 -0.67 -6.89
CA ASP A 63 8.89 -0.56 -5.65
C ASP A 63 8.57 -1.72 -4.70
N LEU A 64 9.59 -2.28 -4.06
CA LEU A 64 9.47 -3.50 -3.26
C LEU A 64 8.39 -3.36 -2.19
N TYR A 65 8.38 -2.22 -1.50
CA TYR A 65 7.41 -1.96 -0.43
C TYR A 65 5.98 -1.80 -0.95
N GLU A 66 5.81 -1.35 -2.20
CA GLU A 66 4.51 -1.33 -2.86
C GLU A 66 4.06 -2.74 -3.26
N VAL A 67 4.98 -3.62 -3.69
CA VAL A 67 4.66 -5.03 -3.96
C VAL A 67 4.16 -5.71 -2.69
N ASP A 68 4.89 -5.57 -1.58
CA ASP A 68 4.51 -6.11 -0.26
C ASP A 68 3.19 -5.53 0.24
N ALA A 69 3.00 -4.21 0.11
CA ALA A 69 1.75 -3.56 0.47
C ALA A 69 0.54 -4.08 -0.34
N ARG A 70 0.72 -4.33 -1.64
CA ARG A 70 -0.33 -4.91 -2.50
C ARG A 70 -0.63 -6.36 -2.14
N ALA A 71 0.39 -7.14 -1.76
CA ALA A 71 0.22 -8.51 -1.28
C ALA A 71 -0.61 -8.52 0.01
N LEU A 72 -0.19 -7.73 1.01
CA LEU A 72 -0.93 -7.55 2.28
C LEU A 72 -2.37 -7.09 2.05
N TYR A 73 -2.59 -6.11 1.17
CA TYR A 73 -3.94 -5.60 0.90
C TYR A 73 -4.86 -6.69 0.36
N LYS A 74 -4.36 -7.52 -0.57
CA LYS A 74 -5.14 -8.64 -1.12
C LYS A 74 -5.39 -9.73 -0.09
N ALA A 75 -4.37 -10.04 0.72
CA ALA A 75 -4.44 -11.05 1.77
C ALA A 75 -5.50 -10.73 2.84
N MET A 76 -5.68 -9.44 3.15
CA MET A 76 -6.65 -8.99 4.16
C MET A 76 -8.04 -8.65 3.61
N LYS A 77 -8.16 -8.30 2.32
CA LYS A 77 -9.45 -7.90 1.72
C LYS A 77 -10.39 -9.08 1.44
N GLY A 78 -9.86 -10.28 1.22
CA GLY A 78 -10.63 -11.45 0.82
C GLY A 78 -11.69 -11.88 1.84
N ALA A 79 -12.63 -12.74 1.43
CA ALA A 79 -13.62 -13.34 2.35
C ALA A 79 -12.97 -14.21 3.46
N ARG A 80 -11.70 -14.58 3.25
CA ARG A 80 -10.81 -15.21 4.22
C ARG A 80 -9.50 -14.45 4.24
N THR A 81 -8.84 -14.48 5.38
CA THR A 81 -7.48 -13.96 5.55
C THR A 81 -6.48 -14.96 4.98
N ASP A 82 -5.60 -14.48 4.10
CA ASP A 82 -4.44 -15.24 3.62
C ASP A 82 -3.29 -15.05 4.62
N GLU A 83 -3.27 -15.91 5.64
CA GLU A 83 -2.29 -15.86 6.73
C GLU A 83 -0.87 -16.16 6.25
N GLU A 84 -0.70 -17.02 5.24
CA GLU A 84 0.60 -17.39 4.68
C GLU A 84 1.30 -16.17 4.08
N THR A 85 0.60 -15.40 3.25
CA THR A 85 1.13 -14.17 2.66
C THR A 85 1.47 -13.12 3.74
N ILE A 86 0.64 -13.01 4.79
CA ILE A 86 0.88 -12.07 5.88
C ILE A 86 2.16 -12.46 6.65
N ILE A 87 2.31 -13.74 6.99
CA ILE A 87 3.49 -14.26 7.69
C ILE A 87 4.73 -14.07 6.82
N GLU A 88 4.68 -14.39 5.52
CA GLU A 88 5.79 -14.24 4.59
C GLU A 88 6.33 -12.80 4.59
N VAL A 89 5.45 -11.81 4.42
CA VAL A 89 5.85 -10.40 4.37
C VAL A 89 6.32 -9.90 5.73
N LEU A 90 5.56 -10.16 6.80
CA LEU A 90 5.85 -9.58 8.11
C LEU A 90 7.04 -10.23 8.81
N CYS A 91 7.25 -11.55 8.66
CA CYS A 91 8.36 -12.25 9.31
C CYS A 91 9.69 -12.08 8.57
N THR A 92 9.69 -11.59 7.33
CA THR A 92 10.92 -11.33 6.56
C THR A 92 11.34 -9.85 6.54
N ALA A 93 10.44 -8.93 6.95
CA ALA A 93 10.70 -7.50 6.98
C ALA A 93 11.34 -7.03 8.29
N THR A 94 12.32 -6.13 8.18
CA THR A 94 12.88 -5.41 9.32
C THR A 94 11.94 -4.30 9.80
N ASN A 95 12.14 -3.80 11.03
CA ASN A 95 11.36 -2.67 11.58
C ASN A 95 11.35 -1.43 10.68
N THR A 96 12.45 -1.17 9.96
CA THR A 96 12.53 -0.05 9.02
C THR A 96 11.71 -0.33 7.76
N GLU A 97 11.79 -1.55 7.22
CA GLU A 97 11.01 -1.97 6.05
C GLU A 97 9.51 -1.98 6.37
N ILE A 98 9.10 -2.45 7.56
CA ILE A 98 7.71 -2.38 8.03
C ILE A 98 7.19 -0.94 8.01
N LYS A 99 8.00 0.06 8.36
CA LYS A 99 7.60 1.47 8.27
C LYS A 99 7.35 1.90 6.82
N TYR A 100 8.20 1.48 5.89
CA TYR A 100 8.01 1.76 4.46
C TYR A 100 6.81 1.02 3.87
N ILE A 101 6.64 -0.26 4.19
CA ILE A 101 5.48 -1.07 3.80
C ILE A 101 4.20 -0.43 4.32
N LYS A 102 4.16 0.04 5.58
CA LYS A 102 3.00 0.75 6.14
C LYS A 102 2.66 2.01 5.36
N SER A 103 3.66 2.80 4.98
CA SER A 103 3.45 4.00 4.16
C SER A 103 2.91 3.64 2.77
N ALA A 104 3.51 2.65 2.11
CA ALA A 104 3.06 2.15 0.81
C ALA A 104 1.64 1.57 0.88
N TYR A 105 1.30 0.87 1.96
CA TYR A 105 -0.03 0.30 2.19
C TYR A 105 -1.12 1.37 2.25
N LEU A 106 -0.87 2.50 2.90
CA LEU A 106 -1.82 3.62 2.92
C LEU A 106 -2.05 4.20 1.52
N SER A 107 -0.99 4.33 0.73
CA SER A 107 -1.07 4.77 -0.67
C SER A 107 -1.89 3.77 -1.51
N VAL A 108 -1.53 2.48 -1.44
CA VAL A 108 -2.24 1.39 -2.14
C VAL A 108 -3.70 1.33 -1.75
N ASN A 109 -4.02 1.39 -0.45
CA ASN A 109 -5.41 1.37 0.03
C ASN A 109 -6.21 2.56 -0.52
N THR A 110 -5.63 3.76 -0.49
CA THR A 110 -6.26 4.98 -1.04
C THR A 110 -6.50 4.87 -2.55
N CYS A 111 -5.56 4.29 -3.30
CA CYS A 111 -5.69 4.09 -4.74
C CYS A 111 -6.70 2.98 -5.11
N LEU A 112 -6.79 1.92 -4.30
CA LEU A 112 -7.63 0.76 -4.62
C LEU A 112 -9.05 0.86 -4.06
N ASN A 113 -9.25 1.53 -2.93
CA ASN A 113 -10.56 1.79 -2.34
C ASN A 113 -10.55 3.13 -1.58
N ARG A 114 -10.66 4.21 -2.34
CA ARG A 114 -10.61 5.58 -1.82
C ARG A 114 -11.68 5.85 -0.73
N PRO A 115 -12.96 5.48 -0.90
CA PRO A 115 -13.96 5.71 0.15
C PRO A 115 -13.64 4.97 1.45
N LYS A 116 -13.19 3.71 1.36
CA LYS A 116 -12.75 2.95 2.55
C LYS A 116 -11.56 3.59 3.24
N ALA A 117 -10.59 4.11 2.48
CA ALA A 117 -9.43 4.79 3.05
C ALA A 117 -9.84 6.04 3.84
N TYR A 118 -10.77 6.85 3.33
CA TYR A 118 -11.31 7.98 4.10
C TYR A 118 -12.13 7.54 5.30
N SER A 119 -12.93 6.48 5.18
CA SER A 119 -13.63 5.87 6.32
C SER A 119 -12.66 5.46 7.43
N ASP A 120 -11.54 4.81 7.10
CA ASP A 120 -10.52 4.41 8.08
C ASP A 120 -9.86 5.61 8.75
N LEU A 121 -9.61 6.69 8.00
CA LEU A 121 -9.08 7.94 8.54
C LEU A 121 -10.09 8.62 9.48
N LEU A 122 -11.38 8.61 9.16
CA LEU A 122 -12.45 9.14 10.02
C LEU A 122 -12.54 8.35 11.33
N VAL A 123 -12.51 7.01 11.26
CA VAL A 123 -12.47 6.16 12.47
C VAL A 123 -11.24 6.51 13.30
N LYS A 124 -10.06 6.64 12.68
CA LYS A 124 -8.83 6.99 13.40
C LYS A 124 -8.91 8.40 14.03
N ALA A 125 -9.56 9.35 13.37
CA ALA A 125 -9.67 10.73 13.84
C ALA A 125 -10.59 10.86 15.06
N MET A 126 -11.69 10.07 15.11
CA MET A 126 -12.71 10.18 16.16
C MET A 126 -12.60 9.10 17.25
N LYS A 127 -11.85 8.01 17.01
CA LYS A 127 -11.76 6.91 17.97
C LYS A 127 -10.75 7.22 19.09
N GLY A 128 -11.24 7.29 20.32
CA GLY A 128 -10.41 7.41 21.52
C GLY A 128 -10.83 8.57 22.39
N ILE A 129 -9.91 9.09 23.20
CA ILE A 129 -10.16 10.31 23.96
C ILE A 129 -9.77 11.50 23.09
N GLY A 130 -10.74 12.35 22.79
CA GLY A 130 -10.58 13.52 21.91
C GLY A 130 -10.70 13.18 20.44
N THR A 131 -10.84 14.22 19.61
CA THR A 131 -11.01 14.11 18.16
C THR A 131 -9.91 14.89 17.43
N ASP A 132 -9.35 14.31 16.37
CA ASP A 132 -8.49 15.03 15.42
C ASP A 132 -9.36 15.87 14.47
N ASP A 133 -9.81 17.03 14.97
CA ASP A 133 -10.70 17.96 14.28
C ASP A 133 -10.15 18.38 12.91
N CYS A 134 -8.83 18.54 12.79
CA CYS A 134 -8.18 18.90 11.53
C CYS A 134 -8.43 17.83 10.46
N THR A 135 -8.27 16.55 10.81
CA THR A 135 -8.54 15.45 9.87
C THR A 135 -10.03 15.30 9.59
N LEU A 136 -10.87 15.37 10.63
CA LEU A 136 -12.33 15.27 10.49
C LEU A 136 -12.88 16.36 9.56
N MET A 137 -12.64 17.64 9.89
CA MET A 137 -13.11 18.77 9.08
C MET A 137 -12.59 18.70 7.65
N ARG A 138 -11.29 18.41 7.47
CA ARG A 138 -10.70 18.32 6.14
C ARG A 138 -11.41 17.26 5.30
N ILE A 139 -11.71 16.09 5.85
CA ILE A 139 -12.39 15.03 5.09
C ILE A 139 -13.83 15.43 4.80
N ILE A 140 -14.59 15.90 5.79
CA ILE A 140 -16.00 16.29 5.60
C ILE A 140 -16.12 17.39 4.55
N VAL A 141 -15.34 18.47 4.68
CA VAL A 141 -15.39 19.63 3.76
C VAL A 141 -14.88 19.26 2.37
N THR A 142 -13.77 18.51 2.24
CA THR A 142 -13.21 18.23 0.91
C THR A 142 -13.91 17.10 0.15
N ARG A 143 -14.74 16.30 0.82
CA ARG A 143 -15.42 15.13 0.21
C ARG A 143 -16.93 15.25 0.12
N CYS A 144 -17.55 16.25 0.75
CA CYS A 144 -19.02 16.43 0.79
C CYS A 144 -19.68 16.36 -0.59
N GLU A 145 -19.09 17.01 -1.60
CA GLU A 145 -19.64 17.07 -2.96
C GLU A 145 -19.11 15.97 -3.89
N LEU A 146 -18.14 15.16 -3.45
CA LEU A 146 -17.44 14.22 -4.32
C LEU A 146 -17.90 12.78 -4.11
N ASP A 147 -17.76 12.27 -2.89
CA ASP A 147 -18.05 10.87 -2.58
C ASP A 147 -18.38 10.61 -1.11
N LEU A 148 -18.76 11.63 -0.34
CA LEU A 148 -19.09 11.47 1.08
C LEU A 148 -20.17 10.40 1.31
N GLY A 149 -21.16 10.27 0.41
CA GLY A 149 -22.14 9.18 0.49
C GLY A 149 -21.51 7.78 0.40
N SER A 150 -20.51 7.58 -0.47
CA SER A 150 -19.77 6.30 -0.54
C SER A 150 -18.90 6.07 0.69
N ILE A 151 -18.33 7.15 1.25
CA ILE A 151 -17.55 7.09 2.49
C ILE A 151 -18.46 6.67 3.66
N CYS A 152 -19.66 7.24 3.78
CA CYS A 152 -20.63 6.86 4.80
C CYS A 152 -21.02 5.37 4.71
N ILE A 153 -21.22 4.86 3.48
CA ILE A 153 -21.51 3.44 3.27
C ILE A 153 -20.35 2.56 3.74
N GLU A 154 -19.11 2.86 3.35
CA GLU A 154 -17.94 2.09 3.79
C GLU A 154 -17.71 2.19 5.31
N PHE A 155 -17.99 3.36 5.90
CA PHE A 155 -17.92 3.58 7.34
C PHE A 155 -18.89 2.65 8.07
N GLN A 156 -20.18 2.69 7.70
CA GLN A 156 -21.22 1.87 8.31
C GLN A 156 -21.01 0.37 8.11
N LYS A 157 -20.39 -0.07 7.00
CA LYS A 157 -20.03 -1.49 6.82
C LYS A 157 -19.01 -1.98 7.83
N SER A 158 -18.13 -1.09 8.29
CA SER A 158 -17.01 -1.43 9.17
C SER A 158 -17.27 -1.11 10.64
N GLN A 159 -18.24 -0.24 10.94
CA GLN A 159 -18.58 0.23 12.28
C GLN A 159 -20.05 -0.09 12.61
N ASP A 160 -20.36 -0.28 13.90
CA ASP A 160 -21.71 -0.59 14.37
C ASP A 160 -22.68 0.61 14.34
N SER A 161 -22.21 1.81 14.00
CA SER A 161 -23.01 3.04 13.97
C SER A 161 -22.63 3.94 12.81
N SER A 162 -23.51 4.86 12.46
CA SER A 162 -23.31 5.72 11.29
C SER A 162 -22.25 6.78 11.55
N LEU A 163 -21.65 7.30 10.47
CA LEU A 163 -20.74 8.44 10.57
C LEU A 163 -21.43 9.65 11.21
N GLU A 164 -22.72 9.85 10.91
CA GLU A 164 -23.52 10.93 11.50
C GLU A 164 -23.64 10.78 13.01
N ASP A 165 -23.90 9.56 13.51
CA ASP A 165 -24.00 9.31 14.95
C ASP A 165 -22.66 9.54 15.65
N TRP A 166 -21.54 9.15 15.03
CA TRP A 166 -20.21 9.39 15.58
C TRP A 166 -19.92 10.89 15.68
N ILE A 167 -20.17 11.66 14.62
CA ILE A 167 -19.98 13.11 14.63
C ILE A 167 -20.88 13.76 15.67
N ARG A 168 -22.14 13.32 15.80
CA ARG A 168 -23.09 13.87 16.77
C ARG A 168 -22.66 13.68 18.22
N ASN A 169 -21.95 12.59 18.50
CA ASN A 169 -21.47 12.27 19.86
C ASN A 169 -20.11 12.90 20.18
N GLU A 170 -19.30 13.23 19.17
CA GLU A 170 -17.97 13.83 19.32
C GLU A 170 -17.97 15.36 19.18
N ALA A 171 -18.90 15.93 18.40
CA ALA A 171 -19.04 17.36 18.18
C ALA A 171 -20.08 17.98 19.14
N SER A 172 -19.89 19.25 19.52
CA SER A 172 -20.85 20.01 20.32
C SER A 172 -20.88 21.47 19.91
N GLY A 173 -22.01 22.16 20.18
CA GLY A 173 -22.22 23.56 19.78
C GLY A 173 -22.38 23.72 18.26
N ASP A 174 -22.01 24.88 17.71
CA ASP A 174 -22.11 25.17 16.26
C ASP A 174 -21.22 24.28 15.38
N TYR A 175 -20.40 23.43 15.99
CA TYR A 175 -19.53 22.46 15.34
C TYR A 175 -20.28 21.16 14.94
N GLN A 176 -21.47 20.93 15.51
CA GLN A 176 -22.34 19.76 15.31
C GLN A 176 -23.46 20.06 14.30
#